data_AF-A0A6I2MD32-F1
#
_entry.id   AF-A0A6I2MD32-F1
#
_cell.length_a   1.000
_cell.length_b   1.000
_cell.length_c   1.000
_cell.angle_alpha   90.00
_cell.angle_beta   90.00
_cell.angle_gamma   90.00
#
_symmetry.space_group_name_H-M   'P 1'
#
loop_
_entity.id
_entity.type
_entity.pdbx_description
1 polymer ?
#
loop_
_entity_poly.entity_id
_entity_poly.type
_entity_poly.pdbx_seq_one_letter_code
_entity_poly.pdbx_strand_id
1 'polypeptide(L)'
;MSHSEPRYIWIAVSLLLAVSSFFVILIVPYTIHNILFHTMNTATIQTPKLVLYMYGISIGIIALASFLMYLNQKKLWKAALPLAIIGFIGIGLGTDHYKVVTYDEIKFSSPWSFSETSYKWKDVKEIITEDSDDAAVNWQVKFLFKDGEELIFLRDRRFNSDHANFYSAAKMNGVPYKGINDK
;
A
#
# COMPACT_ATOMS: atom_id res chain seq x y z
N MET A 1 22.94 32.89 -28.28
CA MET A 1 22.27 32.39 -27.07
C MET A 1 22.16 30.89 -27.20
N SER A 2 23.02 30.13 -26.53
CA SER A 2 23.19 28.68 -26.77
C SER A 2 22.72 27.90 -25.54
N HIS A 3 21.58 27.21 -25.71
CA HIS A 3 21.05 26.08 -24.93
C HIS A 3 21.45 25.95 -23.45
N SER A 4 20.80 26.76 -22.62
CA SER A 4 20.74 26.58 -21.16
C SER A 4 19.62 25.59 -20.73
N GLU A 5 18.87 25.04 -21.69
CA GLU A 5 17.54 24.45 -21.47
C GLU A 5 17.48 23.13 -20.69
N PRO A 6 18.37 22.13 -20.86
CA PRO A 6 18.13 20.80 -20.27
C PRO A 6 18.27 20.77 -18.74
N ARG A 7 19.02 21.71 -18.13
CA ARG A 7 19.15 21.75 -16.67
C ARG A 7 17.88 22.21 -15.97
N TYR A 8 17.15 23.16 -16.57
CA TYR A 8 15.96 23.74 -15.95
C TYR A 8 14.79 22.75 -15.87
N ILE A 9 14.80 21.74 -16.75
CA ILE A 9 13.86 20.62 -16.69
C ILE A 9 13.98 19.89 -15.35
N TRP A 10 15.20 19.67 -14.86
CA TRP A 10 15.42 18.93 -13.61
C TRP A 10 14.91 19.66 -12.36
N ILE A 11 15.05 20.98 -12.30
CA ILE A 11 14.47 21.76 -11.20
C ILE A 11 12.94 21.82 -11.31
N ALA A 12 12.39 21.95 -12.53
CA ALA A 12 10.95 21.89 -12.73
C ALA A 12 10.37 20.55 -12.28
N VAL A 13 11.01 19.43 -12.64
CA VAL A 13 10.63 18.08 -12.20
C VAL A 13 10.76 17.93 -10.68
N SER A 14 11.85 18.40 -10.09
CA SER A 14 12.06 18.35 -8.64
C SER A 14 10.96 19.10 -7.88
N LEU A 15 10.66 20.33 -8.29
CA LEU A 15 9.60 21.14 -7.69
C LEU A 15 8.22 20.51 -7.91
N LEU A 16 7.94 20.03 -9.12
CA LEU A 16 6.69 19.35 -9.43
C LEU A 16 6.51 18.15 -8.52
N LEU A 17 7.49 17.26 -8.41
CA LEU A 17 7.44 16.08 -7.55
C LEU A 17 7.29 16.46 -6.07
N ALA A 18 8.04 17.47 -5.60
CA ALA A 18 7.95 17.92 -4.21
C ALA A 18 6.55 18.42 -3.87
N VAL A 19 5.97 19.28 -4.71
CA VAL A 19 4.63 19.85 -4.49
C VAL A 19 3.54 18.80 -4.72
N SER A 20 3.65 18.01 -5.78
CA SER A 20 2.65 16.99 -6.12
C SER A 20 2.68 15.80 -5.16
N SER A 21 3.80 15.55 -4.47
CA SER A 21 3.95 14.43 -3.53
C SER A 21 2.82 14.37 -2.52
N PHE A 22 2.39 15.52 -2.00
CA PHE A 22 1.30 15.62 -1.03
C PHE A 22 0.01 14.96 -1.54
N PHE A 23 -0.33 15.18 -2.81
CA PHE A 23 -1.51 14.59 -3.45
C PHE A 23 -1.26 13.16 -3.93
N VAL A 24 -0.10 12.92 -4.54
CA VAL A 24 0.28 11.63 -5.14
C VAL A 24 0.30 10.54 -4.08
N ILE A 25 0.87 10.80 -2.91
CA ILE A 25 0.97 9.82 -1.81
C ILE A 25 -0.42 9.38 -1.34
N LEU A 26 -1.41 10.28 -1.35
CA LEU A 26 -2.76 9.99 -0.86
C LEU A 26 -3.66 9.30 -1.89
N ILE A 27 -3.34 9.39 -3.17
CA ILE A 27 -4.22 8.91 -4.25
C ILE A 27 -3.62 7.71 -4.98
N VAL A 28 -2.34 7.80 -5.35
CA VAL A 28 -1.71 6.85 -6.28
C VAL A 28 -1.58 5.44 -5.68
N PRO A 29 -1.13 5.23 -4.43
CA PRO A 29 -1.05 3.89 -3.85
C PRO A 29 -2.38 3.14 -3.85
N TYR A 30 -3.46 3.80 -3.42
CA TYR A 30 -4.80 3.21 -3.42
C TYR A 30 -5.30 2.93 -4.84
N THR A 31 -5.02 3.84 -5.78
CA THR A 31 -5.41 3.69 -7.17
C THR A 31 -4.70 2.49 -7.81
N ILE A 32 -3.40 2.34 -7.57
CA ILE A 32 -2.61 1.22 -8.10
C ILE A 32 -3.13 -0.10 -7.54
N HIS A 33 -3.33 -0.22 -6.22
CA HIS A 33 -3.88 -1.45 -5.65
C HIS A 33 -5.29 -1.76 -6.16
N ASN A 34 -6.14 -0.75 -6.34
CA ASN A 34 -7.45 -0.97 -6.97
C ASN A 34 -7.30 -1.47 -8.41
N ILE A 35 -6.41 -0.88 -9.23
CA ILE A 35 -6.21 -1.33 -10.62
C ILE A 35 -5.68 -2.77 -10.67
N LEU A 36 -4.77 -3.13 -9.76
CA LEU A 36 -4.13 -4.45 -9.75
C LEU A 36 -5.03 -5.55 -9.20
N PHE A 37 -5.83 -5.26 -8.17
CA PHE A 37 -6.52 -6.28 -7.38
C PHE A 37 -8.04 -6.19 -7.40
N HIS A 38 -8.63 -5.13 -7.96
CA HIS A 38 -10.08 -5.03 -8.04
C HIS A 38 -10.63 -5.88 -9.19
N THR A 39 -11.44 -6.86 -8.82
CA THR A 39 -12.17 -7.74 -9.73
C THR A 39 -13.63 -7.84 -9.27
N MET A 40 -14.50 -8.45 -10.08
CA MET A 40 -15.89 -8.73 -9.67
C MET A 40 -15.98 -9.64 -8.44
N ASN A 41 -14.91 -10.37 -8.13
CA ASN A 41 -14.81 -11.29 -7.00
C ASN A 41 -14.20 -10.64 -5.75
N THR A 42 -13.76 -9.38 -5.83
CA THR A 42 -13.04 -8.74 -4.73
C THR A 42 -14.04 -8.20 -3.70
N ALA A 43 -13.96 -8.71 -2.47
CA ALA A 43 -14.79 -8.25 -1.36
C ALA A 43 -14.22 -6.99 -0.72
N THR A 44 -12.91 -6.95 -0.45
CA THR A 44 -12.23 -5.74 0.04
C THR A 44 -10.75 -5.73 -0.31
N ILE A 45 -10.19 -4.54 -0.44
CA ILE A 45 -8.76 -4.28 -0.63
C ILE A 45 -8.34 -3.28 0.43
N GLN A 46 -7.30 -3.61 1.19
CA GLN A 46 -6.68 -2.68 2.14
C GLN A 46 -5.23 -2.42 1.75
N THR A 47 -4.93 -1.15 1.45
CA THR A 47 -3.57 -0.64 1.30
C THR A 47 -3.02 -0.29 2.68
N PRO A 48 -1.99 -1.00 3.17
CA PRO A 48 -1.39 -0.70 4.48
C PRO A 48 -0.78 0.69 4.52
N LYS A 49 -0.82 1.34 5.69
CA LYS A 49 -0.26 2.71 5.87
C LYS A 49 1.22 2.81 5.51
N LEU A 50 1.98 1.74 5.72
CA LEU A 50 3.39 1.67 5.34
C LEU A 50 3.62 2.00 3.86
N VAL A 51 2.71 1.60 2.97
CA VAL A 51 2.79 1.88 1.54
C VAL A 51 2.79 3.38 1.26
N LEU A 52 1.98 4.15 1.99
CA LEU A 52 1.92 5.61 1.84
C LEU A 52 3.28 6.24 2.18
N TYR A 53 3.89 5.80 3.28
CA TYR A 53 5.23 6.27 3.67
C TYR A 53 6.29 5.87 2.65
N MET A 54 6.24 4.64 2.13
CA MET A 54 7.18 4.16 1.10
C MET A 54 7.09 5.00 -0.17
N TYR A 55 5.88 5.24 -0.67
CA TYR A 55 5.66 6.12 -1.82
C TYR A 55 6.16 7.54 -1.55
N GLY A 56 5.89 8.09 -0.37
CA GLY A 56 6.32 9.45 -0.03
C GLY A 56 7.82 9.60 0.05
N ILE A 57 8.51 8.69 0.74
CA ILE A 57 9.97 8.66 0.83
C ILE A 57 10.57 8.49 -0.57
N SER A 58 10.04 7.56 -1.37
CA SER A 58 10.48 7.36 -2.75
C SER A 58 10.35 8.59 -3.63
N ILE A 59 9.20 9.27 -3.61
CA ILE A 59 9.00 10.50 -4.40
C ILE A 59 9.95 11.60 -3.91
N GLY A 60 10.15 11.74 -2.60
CA GLY A 60 11.12 12.67 -2.03
C GLY A 60 12.56 12.39 -2.48
N ILE A 61 12.95 11.11 -2.53
CA ILE A 61 14.25 10.67 -3.05
C ILE A 61 14.41 11.02 -4.53
N ILE A 62 13.37 10.81 -5.36
CA ILE A 62 13.40 11.16 -6.80
C ILE A 62 13.45 12.69 -6.98
N ALA A 63 12.71 13.45 -6.17
CA ALA A 63 12.74 14.90 -6.18
C ALA A 63 14.14 15.43 -5.82
N LEU A 64 14.80 14.84 -4.81
CA LEU A 64 16.18 15.16 -4.44
C LEU A 64 17.17 14.78 -5.53
N ALA A 65 17.03 13.61 -6.14
CA ALA A 65 17.86 13.20 -7.28
C ALA A 65 17.74 14.18 -8.44
N SER A 66 16.52 14.63 -8.76
CA SER A 66 16.27 15.64 -9.78
C SER A 66 16.90 16.98 -9.43
N PHE A 67 16.82 17.41 -8.18
CA PHE A 67 17.50 18.63 -7.71
C PHE A 67 19.03 18.53 -7.87
N LEU A 68 19.63 17.38 -7.55
CA LEU A 68 21.07 17.17 -7.72
C LEU A 68 21.49 17.19 -9.20
N MET A 69 20.65 16.68 -10.11
CA MET A 69 20.89 16.76 -11.56
C MET A 69 20.86 18.22 -12.07
N TYR A 70 19.97 19.06 -11.52
CA TYR A 70 19.89 20.48 -11.86
C TYR A 70 21.19 21.24 -11.54
N LEU A 71 21.86 20.94 -10.42
CA LEU A 71 23.11 21.59 -10.03
C LEU A 71 24.25 21.37 -11.05
N ASN A 72 24.10 20.42 -11.98
CA ASN A 72 24.96 20.19 -13.13
C ASN A 72 26.46 20.02 -12.82
N GLN A 73 26.76 19.50 -11.62
CA GLN A 73 28.13 19.16 -11.24
C GLN A 73 28.39 17.67 -11.53
N LYS A 74 29.47 17.36 -12.26
CA LYS A 74 29.83 15.98 -12.64
C LYS A 74 29.84 14.98 -11.47
N LYS A 75 30.25 15.43 -10.28
CA LYS A 75 30.27 14.59 -9.06
C LYS A 75 28.85 14.29 -8.54
N LEU A 76 27.94 15.26 -8.61
CA LEU A 76 26.56 15.11 -8.13
C LEU A 76 25.72 14.23 -9.06
N TRP A 77 25.99 14.26 -10.36
CA TRP A 77 25.35 13.36 -11.33
C TRP A 77 25.60 11.88 -11.04
N LYS A 78 26.81 11.53 -10.56
CA LYS A 78 27.14 10.15 -10.15
C LYS A 78 26.34 9.68 -8.94
N ALA A 79 25.92 10.60 -8.07
CA ALA A 79 25.08 10.29 -6.92
C ALA A 79 23.57 10.33 -7.25
N ALA A 80 23.17 11.23 -8.14
CA ALA A 80 21.77 11.45 -8.48
C ALA A 80 21.14 10.25 -9.21
N LEU A 81 21.86 9.62 -10.13
CA LEU A 81 21.32 8.48 -10.90
C LEU A 81 21.00 7.27 -9.99
N PRO A 82 21.91 6.78 -9.15
CA PRO A 82 21.58 5.72 -8.17
C PRO A 82 20.43 6.12 -7.25
N LEU A 83 20.38 7.37 -6.82
CA LEU A 83 19.33 7.86 -5.92
C LEU A 83 17.95 7.81 -6.60
N ALA A 84 17.85 8.23 -7.86
CA ALA A 84 16.61 8.11 -8.63
C ALA A 84 16.17 6.64 -8.77
N ILE A 85 17.11 5.74 -9.07
CA ILE A 85 16.83 4.29 -9.18
C ILE A 85 16.30 3.74 -7.86
N ILE A 86 16.93 4.06 -6.72
CA ILE A 86 16.47 3.67 -5.39
C ILE A 86 15.05 4.19 -5.13
N GLY A 87 14.75 5.43 -5.54
CA GLY A 87 13.41 6.00 -5.44
C GLY A 87 12.37 5.17 -6.19
N PHE A 88 12.63 4.81 -7.45
CA PHE A 88 11.73 3.95 -8.24
C PHE A 88 11.59 2.55 -7.66
N ILE A 89 12.68 1.95 -7.18
CA ILE A 89 12.65 0.64 -6.50
C ILE A 89 11.73 0.71 -5.27
N GLY A 90 11.82 1.78 -4.48
CA GLY A 90 10.95 1.96 -3.31
C GLY A 90 9.45 2.07 -3.65
N ILE A 91 9.10 2.63 -4.82
CA ILE A 91 7.71 2.65 -5.31
C ILE A 91 7.25 1.22 -5.64
N GLY A 92 8.09 0.45 -6.34
CA GLY A 92 7.82 -0.96 -6.63
C GLY A 92 7.61 -1.77 -5.36
N LEU A 93 8.50 -1.59 -4.38
CA LEU A 93 8.41 -2.23 -3.06
C LEU A 93 7.16 -1.83 -2.28
N GLY A 94 6.71 -0.58 -2.39
CA GLY A 94 5.47 -0.15 -1.75
C GLY A 94 4.25 -0.83 -2.37
N THR A 95 4.27 -1.05 -3.68
CA THR A 95 3.19 -1.70 -4.42
C THR A 95 3.05 -3.18 -4.09
N ASP A 96 4.14 -3.82 -3.70
CA ASP A 96 4.14 -5.23 -3.30
C ASP A 96 3.42 -5.47 -1.97
N HIS A 97 3.26 -4.46 -1.11
CA HIS A 97 2.65 -4.65 0.20
C HIS A 97 1.14 -4.38 0.19
N TYR A 98 0.31 -5.42 0.15
CA TYR A 98 -1.15 -5.29 0.07
C TYR A 98 -1.89 -6.38 0.84
N LYS A 99 -3.19 -6.16 1.07
CA LYS A 99 -4.12 -7.15 1.64
C LYS A 99 -5.42 -7.14 0.85
N VAL A 100 -5.85 -8.29 0.36
CA VAL A 100 -7.01 -8.47 -0.51
C VAL A 100 -7.84 -9.65 0.00
N VAL A 101 -9.14 -9.45 0.09
CA VAL A 101 -10.11 -10.52 0.38
C VAL A 101 -11.03 -10.62 -0.81
N THR A 102 -11.16 -11.82 -1.38
CA THR A 102 -12.12 -12.16 -2.43
C THR A 102 -13.18 -13.11 -1.87
N TYR A 103 -14.24 -13.41 -2.64
CA TYR A 103 -15.20 -14.42 -2.19
C TYR A 103 -14.63 -15.85 -2.18
N ASP A 104 -13.48 -16.08 -2.83
CA ASP A 104 -12.85 -17.41 -2.92
C ASP A 104 -11.63 -17.59 -2.01
N GLU A 105 -10.85 -16.52 -1.79
CA GLU A 105 -9.56 -16.58 -1.11
C GLU A 105 -9.16 -15.25 -0.45
N ILE A 106 -8.17 -15.33 0.45
CA ILE A 106 -7.53 -14.21 1.14
C ILE A 106 -6.09 -14.16 0.67
N LYS A 107 -5.70 -13.04 0.06
CA LYS A 107 -4.35 -12.80 -0.46
C LYS A 107 -3.70 -11.63 0.23
N PHE A 108 -2.43 -11.77 0.58
CA PHE A 108 -1.65 -10.66 1.07
C PHE A 108 -0.18 -10.84 0.73
N SER A 109 0.53 -9.72 0.70
CA SER A 109 1.99 -9.74 0.62
C SER A 109 2.53 -8.81 1.69
N SER A 110 3.53 -9.31 2.40
CA SER A 110 4.20 -8.60 3.49
C SER A 110 5.20 -7.60 2.92
N PRO A 111 5.58 -6.57 3.69
CA PRO A 111 6.58 -5.62 3.21
C PRO A 111 7.87 -6.37 2.85
N TRP A 112 8.42 -6.08 1.66
CA TRP A 112 9.71 -6.62 1.19
C TRP A 112 9.74 -8.14 0.95
N SER A 113 8.60 -8.85 1.02
CA SER A 113 8.60 -10.30 0.81
C SER A 113 8.63 -10.68 -0.67
N PHE A 114 8.08 -9.84 -1.56
CA PHE A 114 7.89 -10.17 -2.98
C PHE A 114 7.23 -11.54 -3.19
N SER A 115 6.44 -11.95 -2.20
CA SER A 115 5.85 -13.27 -2.09
C SER A 115 4.42 -13.06 -1.64
N GLU A 116 3.50 -13.42 -2.53
CA GLU A 116 2.09 -13.47 -2.23
C GLU A 116 1.80 -14.72 -1.40
N THR A 117 1.20 -14.52 -0.23
CA THR A 117 0.60 -15.59 0.56
C THR A 117 -0.90 -15.61 0.26
N SER A 118 -1.42 -16.78 -0.12
CA SER A 118 -2.85 -17.00 -0.35
C SER A 118 -3.39 -18.09 0.56
N TYR A 119 -4.53 -17.80 1.21
CA TYR A 119 -5.30 -18.73 2.01
C TYR A 119 -6.69 -18.90 1.42
N LYS A 120 -7.20 -20.13 1.43
CA LYS A 120 -8.62 -20.35 1.14
C LYS A 120 -9.43 -20.09 2.39
N TRP A 121 -10.71 -19.78 2.24
CA TRP A 121 -11.60 -19.58 3.39
C TRP A 121 -11.66 -20.79 4.34
N LYS A 122 -11.52 -22.00 3.81
CA LYS A 122 -11.44 -23.23 4.61
C LYS A 122 -10.21 -23.30 5.54
N ASP A 123 -9.20 -22.49 5.26
CA ASP A 123 -7.96 -22.43 6.04
C ASP A 123 -8.08 -21.40 7.18
N VAL A 124 -9.13 -20.57 7.16
CA VAL A 124 -9.48 -19.66 8.25
C VAL A 124 -10.13 -20.46 9.38
N LYS A 125 -9.63 -20.26 10.60
CA LYS A 125 -10.17 -20.85 11.81
C LYS A 125 -11.34 -20.01 12.33
N GLU A 126 -11.13 -18.72 12.49
CA GLU A 126 -12.14 -17.76 12.93
C GLU A 126 -11.73 -16.32 12.57
N ILE A 127 -12.72 -15.43 12.55
CA ILE A 127 -12.53 -14.00 12.37
C ILE A 127 -13.01 -13.30 13.64
N ILE A 128 -12.18 -12.41 14.19
CA ILE A 128 -12.46 -11.69 15.43
C ILE A 128 -12.44 -10.20 15.14
N THR A 129 -13.43 -9.47 15.64
CA THR A 129 -13.38 -8.01 15.69
C THR A 129 -13.07 -7.54 17.09
N GLU A 130 -12.00 -6.78 17.24
CA GLU A 130 -11.49 -6.30 18.53
C GLU A 130 -11.09 -4.82 18.44
N ASP A 131 -10.84 -4.20 19.59
CA ASP A 131 -10.30 -2.84 19.66
C ASP A 131 -8.98 -2.77 18.88
N SER A 132 -8.76 -1.70 18.13
CA SER A 132 -7.51 -1.56 17.39
C SER A 132 -6.39 -1.02 18.27
N ASP A 133 -5.18 -1.54 18.05
CA ASP A 133 -3.95 -0.97 18.60
C ASP A 133 -3.55 0.34 17.90
N ASP A 134 -4.14 0.63 16.74
CA ASP A 134 -3.88 1.83 15.97
C ASP A 134 -4.78 2.99 16.44
N ALA A 135 -4.18 4.02 17.03
CA ALA A 135 -4.90 5.17 17.57
C ALA A 135 -5.78 5.93 16.55
N ALA A 136 -5.61 5.71 15.25
CA ALA A 136 -6.43 6.32 14.21
C ALA A 136 -7.75 5.57 13.92
N VAL A 137 -7.92 4.35 14.43
CA VAL A 137 -9.08 3.50 14.14
C VAL A 137 -9.57 2.84 15.42
N ASN A 138 -10.89 2.78 15.65
CA ASN A 138 -11.40 2.18 16.88
C ASN A 138 -11.36 0.65 16.87
N TRP A 139 -11.52 0.03 15.70
CA TRP A 139 -11.71 -1.41 15.57
C TRP A 139 -10.78 -2.01 14.51
N GLN A 140 -10.40 -3.27 14.72
CA GLN A 140 -9.69 -4.08 13.73
C GLN A 140 -10.34 -5.45 13.59
N VAL A 141 -10.14 -6.06 12.43
CA VAL A 141 -10.61 -7.41 12.11
C VAL A 141 -9.41 -8.31 11.95
N LYS A 142 -9.30 -9.33 12.80
CA LYS A 142 -8.21 -10.30 12.81
C LYS A 142 -8.69 -11.62 12.24
N PHE A 143 -8.02 -12.09 11.19
CA PHE A 143 -8.12 -13.46 10.70
C PHE A 143 -7.15 -14.33 11.50
N LEU A 144 -7.66 -15.40 12.09
CA LEU A 144 -6.85 -16.46 12.65
C LEU A 144 -6.90 -17.65 11.69
N PHE A 145 -5.74 -18.04 11.16
CA PHE A 145 -5.62 -19.19 10.27
C PHE A 145 -5.37 -20.48 11.07
N LYS A 146 -5.65 -21.63 10.45
CA LYS A 146 -5.50 -22.95 11.10
C LYS A 146 -4.05 -23.34 11.37
N ASP A 147 -3.10 -22.74 10.66
CA ASP A 147 -1.65 -22.89 10.85
C ASP A 147 -1.09 -22.01 11.98
N GLY A 148 -1.91 -21.12 12.54
CA GLY A 148 -1.53 -20.19 13.60
C GLY A 148 -1.08 -18.82 13.11
N GLU A 149 -1.07 -18.58 11.80
CA GLU A 149 -0.81 -17.24 11.24
C GLU A 149 -1.98 -16.29 11.51
N GLU A 150 -1.67 -15.00 11.58
CA GLU A 150 -2.66 -13.95 11.81
C GLU A 150 -2.59 -12.85 10.74
N LEU A 151 -3.76 -12.41 10.26
CA LEU A 151 -3.85 -11.28 9.35
C LEU A 151 -4.84 -10.24 9.86
N ILE A 152 -4.34 -9.02 10.07
CA ILE A 152 -5.11 -7.92 10.65
C ILE A 152 -5.53 -6.93 9.56
N PHE A 153 -6.81 -6.60 9.52
CA PHE A 153 -7.40 -5.52 8.75
C PHE A 153 -7.80 -4.38 9.69
N LEU A 154 -7.48 -3.15 9.32
CA LEU A 154 -7.91 -1.98 10.08
C LEU A 154 -9.30 -1.59 9.59
N ARG A 155 -10.24 -1.37 10.51
CA ARG A 155 -11.61 -1.00 10.16
C ARG A 155 -11.73 0.50 9.85
N ASP A 156 -10.91 0.97 8.92
CA ASP A 156 -10.84 2.36 8.48
C ASP A 156 -12.06 2.74 7.59
N ARG A 157 -12.09 3.97 7.06
CA ARG A 157 -13.21 4.43 6.22
C ARG A 157 -13.42 3.56 4.97
N ARG A 158 -12.35 3.04 4.36
CA ARG A 158 -12.40 2.22 3.16
C ARG A 158 -12.88 0.81 3.49
N PHE A 159 -12.34 0.20 4.54
CA PHE A 159 -12.84 -1.09 5.00
C PHE A 159 -14.32 -1.00 5.40
N ASN A 160 -14.74 0.09 6.05
CA ASN A 160 -16.14 0.29 6.42
C ASN A 160 -17.08 0.40 5.21
N SER A 161 -16.64 0.97 4.08
CA SER A 161 -17.47 0.96 2.86
C SER A 161 -17.64 -0.45 2.29
N ASP A 162 -16.62 -1.29 2.45
CA ASP A 162 -16.57 -2.64 1.90
C ASP A 162 -17.01 -3.71 2.92
N HIS A 163 -17.35 -3.30 4.14
CA HIS A 163 -17.60 -4.20 5.27
C HIS A 163 -18.75 -5.18 5.00
N ALA A 164 -19.79 -4.74 4.29
CA ALA A 164 -20.90 -5.61 3.91
C ALA A 164 -20.46 -6.72 2.95
N ASN A 165 -19.59 -6.40 1.99
CA ASN A 165 -19.05 -7.38 1.04
C ASN A 165 -18.12 -8.37 1.75
N PHE A 166 -17.23 -7.84 2.61
CA PHE A 166 -16.37 -8.64 3.47
C PHE A 166 -17.16 -9.63 4.33
N TYR A 167 -18.17 -9.14 5.06
CA TYR A 167 -19.00 -9.97 5.92
C TYR A 167 -19.78 -11.02 5.12
N SER A 168 -20.28 -10.64 3.93
CA SER A 168 -20.95 -11.57 3.02
C SER A 168 -20.00 -12.68 2.56
N ALA A 169 -18.75 -12.36 2.22
CA ALA A 169 -17.75 -13.35 1.83
C ALA A 169 -17.43 -14.34 2.96
N ALA A 170 -17.25 -13.84 4.19
CA ALA A 170 -17.04 -14.69 5.36
C ALA A 170 -18.24 -15.60 5.64
N LYS A 171 -19.46 -15.05 5.57
CA LYS A 171 -20.70 -15.79 5.80
C LYS A 171 -20.96 -16.85 4.74
N MET A 172 -20.76 -16.54 3.45
CA MET A 172 -20.93 -17.49 2.34
C MET A 172 -20.00 -18.71 2.48
N ASN A 173 -18.81 -18.49 3.03
CA ASN A 173 -17.83 -19.55 3.25
C ASN A 173 -17.95 -20.23 4.63
N GLY A 174 -18.97 -19.89 5.42
CA GLY A 174 -19.26 -20.53 6.70
C GLY A 174 -18.19 -20.31 7.77
N VAL A 175 -17.40 -19.23 7.68
CA VAL A 175 -16.35 -18.94 8.64
C VAL A 175 -16.93 -18.34 9.93
N PRO A 176 -16.59 -18.88 11.12
CA PRO A 176 -17.03 -18.29 12.38
C PRO A 176 -16.57 -16.84 12.50
N TYR A 177 -17.50 -15.95 12.80
CA TYR A 177 -17.24 -14.52 12.98
C TYR A 177 -17.68 -14.12 14.39
N LYS A 178 -16.74 -13.65 15.20
CA LYS A 178 -16.98 -13.11 16.54
C LYS A 178 -16.97 -11.59 16.48
N GLY A 179 -18.12 -10.99 16.75
CA GLY A 179 -18.26 -9.56 16.88
C GLY A 179 -17.70 -9.03 18.20
N ILE A 180 -17.65 -7.71 18.30
CA ILE A 180 -17.17 -6.96 19.48
C ILE A 180 -17.89 -7.36 20.77
N ASN A 181 -19.17 -7.78 20.65
CA ASN A 181 -20.03 -8.10 21.77
C ASN A 181 -20.09 -9.60 22.10
N ASP A 182 -19.41 -10.45 21.35
CA ASP A 182 -19.52 -11.93 21.46
C ASP A 182 -18.46 -12.52 22.42
N LYS A 183 -18.16 -11.79 23.52
CA LYS A 183 -17.19 -12.22 24.56
C LYS A 183 -17.71 -13.40 25.39
#